data_AF-A2E9T2-F1
#
_entry.id   AF-A2E9T2-F1
#
_cell.length_a   1.000
_cell.length_b   1.000
_cell.length_c   1.000
_cell.angle_alpha   90.00
_cell.angle_beta   90.00
_cell.angle_gamma   90.00
#
_symmetry.space_group_name_H-M   'P 1'
#
loop_
_entity.id
_entity.type
_entity.pdbx_description
1 polymer ?
#
loop_
_entity_poly.entity_id
_entity_poly.type
_entity_poly.pdbx_seq_one_letter_code
_entity_poly.pdbx_strand_id
1 'polypeptide(L)'
;MSDHDIHQNTYNKLRSVYKYYIDSYNTLYQLKTEKEEELNKIYKMIKTELIDSKKHPVGNVIKDIFNIIPFRNRYTKSYLSLAKRIFDEYNVKEVNNVGVVSNFLFYKEYGINLDKYYNIIKFELKYLDIHAENTIYRAIMYNDLKIFIFFIETEGFDKN
;
A
#
# COMPACT_ATOMS: atom_id res chain seq x y z
N MET A 1 13.39 -28.88 31.59
CA MET A 1 13.03 -27.93 30.51
C MET A 1 11.57 -28.14 30.23
N SER A 2 10.75 -27.11 30.37
CA SER A 2 9.30 -27.22 30.16
C SER A 2 8.98 -27.20 28.65
N ASP A 3 7.87 -27.80 28.22
CA ASP A 3 7.39 -27.67 26.83
C ASP A 3 7.26 -26.20 26.41
N HIS A 4 6.96 -25.31 27.36
CA HIS A 4 6.86 -23.87 27.14
C HIS A 4 8.20 -23.23 26.71
N ASP A 5 9.32 -23.69 27.27
CA ASP A 5 10.67 -23.23 26.88
C ASP A 5 11.06 -23.68 25.46
N ILE A 6 10.62 -24.88 25.04
CA ILE A 6 10.91 -25.45 23.72
C ILE A 6 10.16 -24.69 22.63
N HIS A 7 8.89 -24.35 22.87
CA HIS A 7 8.07 -23.55 21.95
C HIS A 7 8.62 -22.12 21.79
N GLN A 8 9.03 -21.47 22.88
CA GLN A 8 9.60 -20.12 22.85
C GLN A 8 10.92 -20.08 22.06
N ASN A 9 11.77 -21.10 22.23
CA ASN A 9 13.04 -21.21 21.51
C ASN A 9 12.82 -21.42 19.99
N THR A 10 11.85 -22.25 19.62
CA THR A 10 11.50 -22.51 18.21
C THR A 10 10.93 -21.27 17.52
N TYR A 11 10.02 -20.54 18.19
CA TYR A 11 9.47 -19.28 17.69
C TYR A 11 10.57 -18.24 17.46
N ASN A 12 11.46 -18.04 18.44
CA ASN A 12 12.54 -17.06 18.32
C ASN A 12 13.50 -17.39 17.18
N LYS A 13 13.78 -18.68 16.96
CA LYS A 13 14.61 -19.15 15.85
C LYS A 13 13.93 -18.91 14.49
N LEU A 14 12.64 -19.21 14.36
CA LEU A 14 11.91 -18.93 13.12
C LEU A 14 11.80 -17.43 12.84
N ARG A 15 11.47 -16.64 13.86
CA ARG A 15 11.39 -15.18 13.77
C ARG A 15 12.73 -14.57 13.37
N SER A 16 13.86 -15.07 13.85
CA SER A 16 15.18 -14.55 13.47
C SER A 16 15.52 -14.86 12.02
N VAL A 17 15.20 -16.07 11.53
CA VAL A 17 15.39 -16.46 10.12
C VAL A 17 14.55 -15.61 9.17
N TYR A 18 13.30 -15.30 9.53
CA TYR A 18 12.39 -14.47 8.74
C TYR A 18 12.36 -13.00 9.14
N LYS A 19 13.32 -12.54 9.95
CA LYS A 19 13.36 -11.18 10.47
C LYS A 19 13.28 -10.13 9.36
N TYR A 20 14.03 -10.34 8.27
CA TYR A 20 14.04 -9.44 7.11
C TYR A 20 12.62 -9.24 6.54
N TYR A 21 11.84 -10.30 6.40
CA TYR A 21 10.48 -10.27 5.88
C TYR A 21 9.55 -9.60 6.89
N ILE A 22 9.54 -10.09 8.14
CA ILE A 22 8.64 -9.60 9.19
C ILE A 22 8.85 -8.11 9.42
N ASP A 23 10.10 -7.67 9.59
CA ASP A 23 10.41 -6.28 9.87
C ASP A 23 10.10 -5.38 8.66
N SER A 24 10.42 -5.81 7.43
CA SER A 24 10.13 -5.03 6.22
C SER A 24 8.64 -4.81 6.01
N TYR A 25 7.83 -5.86 6.14
CA TYR A 25 6.38 -5.74 5.98
C TYR A 25 5.74 -5.01 7.16
N ASN A 26 6.25 -5.16 8.39
CA ASN A 26 5.82 -4.32 9.50
C ASN A 26 6.04 -2.84 9.20
N THR A 27 7.21 -2.47 8.67
CA THR A 27 7.50 -1.09 8.25
C THR A 27 6.57 -0.63 7.14
N LEU A 28 6.33 -1.44 6.10
CA LEU A 28 5.41 -1.11 5.00
C LEU A 28 3.97 -0.89 5.48
N TYR A 29 3.45 -1.82 6.29
CA TYR A 29 2.11 -1.69 6.86
C TYR A 29 2.02 -0.53 7.83
N GLN A 30 3.09 -0.16 8.53
CA GLN A 30 3.11 0.94 9.50
C GLN A 30 3.49 2.31 8.91
N LEU A 31 3.76 2.39 7.60
CA LEU A 31 4.07 3.63 6.91
C LEU A 31 2.99 4.69 7.17
N LYS A 32 3.43 5.87 7.62
CA LYS A 32 2.57 7.02 7.95
C LYS A 32 3.18 8.36 7.49
N THR A 33 3.88 8.34 6.38
CA THR A 33 4.66 9.49 5.92
C THR A 33 4.54 9.68 4.41
N GLU A 34 4.59 10.95 4.00
CA GLU A 34 4.67 11.39 2.60
C GLU A 34 6.00 12.13 2.34
N LYS A 35 6.87 12.23 3.35
CA LYS A 35 8.15 12.91 3.24
C LYS A 35 9.12 12.07 2.42
N GLU A 36 9.66 12.66 1.35
CA GLU A 36 10.55 11.97 0.41
C GLU A 36 11.79 11.35 1.10
N GLU A 37 12.35 12.02 2.10
CA GLU A 37 13.50 11.50 2.87
C GLU A 37 13.18 10.21 3.63
N GLU A 38 11.98 10.12 4.22
CA GLU A 38 11.54 8.94 4.95
C GLU A 38 11.15 7.82 3.98
N LEU A 39 10.48 8.16 2.87
CA LEU A 39 10.19 7.21 1.80
C LEU A 39 11.47 6.64 1.17
N ASN A 40 12.51 7.46 1.03
CA ASN A 40 13.83 7.01 0.57
C ASN A 40 14.46 5.95 1.50
N LYS A 41 14.27 6.07 2.82
CA LYS A 41 14.75 5.05 3.77
C LYS A 41 13.97 3.75 3.62
N ILE A 42 12.65 3.83 3.49
CA ILE A 42 11.78 2.67 3.29
C ILE A 42 12.10 1.98 1.96
N TYR A 43 12.29 2.75 0.89
CA TYR A 43 12.70 2.23 -0.42
C TYR A 43 14.01 1.47 -0.35
N LYS A 44 15.05 2.06 0.27
CA LYS A 44 16.35 1.39 0.43
C LYS A 44 16.22 0.08 1.19
N MET A 45 15.41 0.03 2.25
CA MET A 45 15.13 -1.20 2.99
C MET A 45 14.43 -2.25 2.11
N ILE A 46 13.39 -1.88 1.35
CA ILE A 46 12.71 -2.81 0.41
C ILE A 46 13.72 -3.37 -0.58
N LYS A 47 14.53 -2.49 -1.17
CA LYS A 47 15.55 -2.83 -2.14
C LYS A 47 16.53 -3.86 -1.58
N THR A 48 17.15 -3.58 -0.44
CA THR A 48 18.19 -4.44 0.13
C THR A 48 17.62 -5.73 0.73
N GLU A 49 16.56 -5.62 1.52
CA GLU A 49 16.04 -6.74 2.32
C GLU A 49 15.17 -7.69 1.50
N LEU A 50 14.35 -7.17 0.57
CA LEU A 50 13.37 -7.98 -0.17
C LEU A 50 13.85 -8.34 -1.58
N ILE A 51 14.43 -7.39 -2.32
CA ILE A 51 14.74 -7.56 -3.75
C ILE A 51 16.17 -8.05 -3.98
N ASP A 52 17.18 -7.28 -3.58
CA ASP A 52 18.60 -7.55 -3.86
C ASP A 52 19.09 -8.81 -3.13
N SER A 53 18.47 -9.15 -1.99
CA SER A 53 18.68 -10.41 -1.29
C SER A 53 18.20 -11.64 -2.07
N LYS A 54 17.53 -11.44 -3.22
CA LYS A 54 16.90 -12.45 -4.09
C LYS A 54 15.84 -13.31 -3.39
N LYS A 55 15.29 -12.82 -2.28
CA LYS A 55 14.29 -13.54 -1.49
C LYS A 55 12.87 -13.33 -2.01
N HIS A 56 12.59 -12.19 -2.63
CA HIS A 56 11.27 -11.88 -3.21
C HIS A 56 11.36 -11.43 -4.67
N PRO A 57 10.56 -12.04 -5.57
CA PRO A 57 10.41 -11.54 -6.93
C PRO A 57 9.91 -10.10 -6.95
N VAL A 58 10.49 -9.25 -7.79
CA VAL A 58 10.18 -7.81 -7.88
C VAL A 58 8.68 -7.57 -8.10
N GLY A 59 8.06 -8.32 -9.00
CA GLY A 59 6.62 -8.21 -9.27
C GLY A 59 5.76 -8.53 -8.04
N ASN A 60 6.18 -9.47 -7.19
CA ASN A 60 5.47 -9.79 -5.96
C ASN A 60 5.59 -8.65 -4.94
N VAL A 61 6.75 -7.99 -4.85
CA VAL A 61 6.93 -6.82 -3.97
C VAL A 61 6.00 -5.68 -4.39
N ILE A 62 5.92 -5.36 -5.68
CA ILE A 62 4.97 -4.34 -6.20
C ILE A 62 3.53 -4.75 -5.88
N LYS A 63 3.17 -6.01 -6.13
CA LYS A 63 1.84 -6.54 -5.84
C LYS A 63 1.49 -6.41 -4.35
N ASP A 64 2.43 -6.71 -3.47
CA ASP A 64 2.18 -6.62 -2.03
C ASP A 64 2.02 -5.17 -1.58
N ILE A 65 2.82 -4.24 -2.10
CA ILE A 65 2.61 -2.80 -1.88
C ILE A 65 1.20 -2.40 -2.31
N PHE A 66 0.74 -2.87 -3.47
CA PHE A 66 -0.61 -2.59 -3.97
C PHE A 66 -1.70 -3.18 -3.08
N ASN A 67 -1.48 -4.35 -2.47
CA ASN A 67 -2.43 -4.97 -1.55
C ASN A 67 -2.56 -4.21 -0.22
N ILE A 68 -1.59 -3.36 0.14
CA ILE A 68 -1.66 -2.53 1.36
C ILE A 68 -2.56 -1.31 1.18
N ILE A 69 -2.60 -0.73 -0.03
CA ILE A 69 -3.30 0.53 -0.34
C ILE A 69 -4.75 0.57 0.17
N PRO A 70 -5.60 -0.46 -0.06
CA PRO A 70 -6.99 -0.44 0.41
C PRO A 70 -7.13 -0.26 1.93
N PHE A 71 -6.14 -0.72 2.71
CA PHE A 71 -6.15 -0.66 4.17
C PHE A 71 -5.43 0.57 4.73
N ARG A 72 -4.67 1.29 3.90
CA ARG A 72 -3.86 2.46 4.28
C ARG A 72 -4.06 3.62 3.30
N ASN A 73 -5.33 3.85 2.94
CA ASN A 73 -5.79 4.82 1.94
C ASN A 73 -5.15 6.22 2.09
N ARG A 74 -4.96 6.74 3.30
CA ARG A 74 -4.35 8.05 3.57
C ARG A 74 -2.99 8.21 2.91
N TYR A 75 -2.17 7.15 2.87
CA TYR A 75 -0.80 7.21 2.37
C TYR A 75 -0.67 6.59 0.97
N THR A 76 -1.76 6.52 0.22
CA THR A 76 -1.79 5.93 -1.14
C THR A 76 -0.67 6.47 -2.02
N LYS A 77 -0.46 7.80 -2.06
CA LYS A 77 0.60 8.41 -2.87
C LYS A 77 1.99 7.87 -2.54
N SER A 78 2.29 7.68 -1.26
CA SER A 78 3.54 7.09 -0.80
C SER A 78 3.73 5.65 -1.28
N TYR A 79 2.68 4.83 -1.23
CA TYR A 79 2.75 3.46 -1.75
C TYR A 79 2.91 3.42 -3.27
N LEU A 80 2.18 4.28 -3.99
CA LEU A 80 2.32 4.41 -5.44
C LEU A 80 3.72 4.87 -5.84
N SER A 81 4.32 5.83 -5.12
CA SER A 81 5.69 6.29 -5.39
C SER A 81 6.74 5.20 -5.10
N LEU A 82 6.59 4.45 -4.01
CA LEU A 82 7.46 3.29 -3.73
C LEU A 82 7.36 2.25 -4.86
N ALA A 83 6.14 1.89 -5.29
CA ALA A 83 5.94 0.95 -6.39
C ALA A 83 6.52 1.48 -7.71
N LYS A 84 6.36 2.77 -8.02
CA LYS A 84 6.89 3.41 -9.23
C LYS A 84 8.41 3.32 -9.29
N ARG A 85 9.08 3.60 -8.16
CA ARG A 85 10.55 3.50 -8.08
C ARG A 85 11.05 2.10 -8.35
N ILE A 86 10.39 1.09 -7.76
CA ILE A 86 10.72 -0.32 -8.00
C ILE A 86 10.47 -0.68 -9.47
N PHE A 87 9.34 -0.26 -10.02
CA PHE A 87 8.99 -0.48 -11.43
C PHE A 87 10.07 0.06 -12.37
N ASP A 88 10.51 1.31 -12.16
CA ASP A 88 11.51 1.98 -13.00
C ASP A 88 12.89 1.36 -12.84
N GLU A 89 13.37 1.19 -11.60
CA GLU A 89 14.74 0.74 -11.33
C GLU A 89 14.98 -0.69 -11.82
N TYR A 90 13.97 -1.56 -11.67
CA TYR A 90 14.07 -2.97 -12.08
C TYR A 90 13.46 -3.25 -13.45
N ASN A 91 13.07 -2.22 -14.21
CA ASN A 91 12.50 -2.32 -15.56
C ASN A 91 11.33 -3.33 -15.64
N VAL A 92 10.44 -3.30 -14.66
CA VAL A 92 9.27 -4.18 -14.62
C VAL A 92 8.35 -3.84 -15.80
N LYS A 93 7.82 -4.85 -16.49
CA LYS A 93 6.93 -4.64 -17.65
C LYS A 93 5.45 -4.79 -17.30
N GLU A 94 5.14 -5.76 -16.44
CA GLU A 94 3.79 -6.07 -16.01
C GLU A 94 3.83 -6.79 -14.66
N VAL A 95 2.73 -6.69 -13.92
CA VAL A 95 2.53 -7.40 -12.66
C VAL A 95 1.15 -8.03 -12.70
N ASN A 96 1.10 -9.36 -12.73
CA ASN A 96 -0.15 -10.09 -12.87
C ASN A 96 -0.93 -10.16 -11.56
N ASN A 97 -2.26 -10.12 -11.66
CA ASN A 97 -3.18 -10.34 -10.55
C ASN A 97 -2.94 -9.34 -9.40
N VAL A 98 -2.88 -8.05 -9.74
CA VAL A 98 -2.87 -6.96 -8.76
C VAL A 98 -4.29 -6.49 -8.49
N GLY A 99 -4.52 -5.93 -7.30
CA GLY A 99 -5.81 -5.36 -6.94
C GLY A 99 -6.25 -4.28 -7.94
N VAL A 100 -7.47 -4.40 -8.47
CA VAL A 100 -8.01 -3.51 -9.50
C VAL A 100 -7.96 -2.04 -9.09
N VAL A 101 -8.31 -1.74 -7.84
CA VAL A 101 -8.27 -0.38 -7.26
C VAL A 101 -6.86 0.19 -7.33
N SER A 102 -5.86 -0.55 -6.84
CA SER A 102 -4.48 -0.09 -6.79
C SER A 102 -3.87 0.08 -8.18
N ASN A 103 -4.18 -0.83 -9.12
CA ASN A 103 -3.77 -0.70 -10.51
C ASN A 103 -4.40 0.52 -11.19
N PHE A 104 -5.70 0.77 -10.94
CA PHE A 104 -6.38 1.96 -11.42
C PHE A 104 -5.75 3.25 -10.88
N LEU A 105 -5.46 3.31 -9.57
CA LEU A 105 -4.81 4.46 -8.94
C LEU A 105 -3.41 4.71 -9.50
N PHE A 106 -2.64 3.64 -9.75
CA PHE A 106 -1.32 3.74 -10.37
C PHE A 106 -1.39 4.24 -11.82
N TYR A 107 -2.37 3.76 -12.59
CA TYR A 107 -2.65 4.25 -13.94
C TYR A 107 -3.06 5.72 -13.93
N LYS A 108 -3.93 6.14 -13.01
CA LYS A 108 -4.36 7.54 -12.89
C LYS A 108 -3.18 8.48 -12.56
N GLU A 109 -2.27 8.04 -11.68
CA GLU A 109 -1.12 8.85 -11.26
C GLU A 109 0.00 8.90 -12.31
N TYR A 110 0.31 7.78 -12.97
CA TYR A 110 1.51 7.66 -13.82
C TYR A 110 1.23 7.29 -15.29
N GLY A 111 -0.02 7.02 -15.68
CA GLY A 111 -0.39 6.56 -17.02
C GLY A 111 0.05 5.12 -17.33
N ILE A 112 0.44 4.33 -16.32
CA ILE A 112 0.98 2.98 -16.49
C ILE A 112 -0.07 1.95 -16.05
N ASN A 113 -0.46 1.05 -16.96
CA ASN A 113 -1.26 -0.12 -16.62
C ASN A 113 -0.34 -1.33 -16.40
N LEU A 114 -0.23 -1.79 -15.14
CA LEU A 114 0.60 -2.95 -14.79
C LEU A 114 -0.10 -4.29 -15.05
N ASP A 115 -1.43 -4.30 -15.03
CA ASP A 115 -2.23 -5.52 -15.18
C ASP A 115 -3.19 -5.41 -16.35
N LYS A 116 -2.85 -6.14 -17.40
CA LYS A 116 -3.58 -6.15 -18.67
C LYS A 116 -4.90 -6.91 -18.60
N TYR A 117 -5.17 -7.66 -17.53
CA TYR A 117 -6.40 -8.47 -17.42
C TYR A 117 -7.63 -7.63 -17.08
N TYR A 118 -7.45 -6.49 -16.40
CA TYR A 118 -8.56 -5.65 -16.00
C TYR A 118 -8.77 -4.48 -16.97
N ASN A 119 -10.00 -4.32 -17.44
CA ASN A 119 -10.40 -3.15 -18.20
C ASN A 119 -10.56 -1.95 -17.25
N ILE A 120 -9.51 -1.14 -17.14
CA ILE A 120 -9.41 0.05 -16.30
C ILE A 120 -10.53 1.06 -16.62
N ILE A 121 -10.90 1.24 -17.89
CA ILE A 121 -11.94 2.19 -18.33
C ILE A 121 -13.30 1.84 -17.71
N LYS A 122 -13.63 0.55 -17.68
CA LYS A 122 -14.88 0.08 -17.04
C LYS A 122 -14.86 0.26 -15.52
N PHE A 123 -13.68 0.30 -14.91
CA PHE A 123 -13.51 0.49 -13.47
C PHE A 123 -13.62 1.97 -13.07
N GLU A 124 -13.08 2.89 -13.88
CA GLU A 124 -13.17 4.33 -13.69
C GLU A 124 -14.62 4.81 -13.45
N LEU A 125 -15.57 4.28 -14.24
CA LEU A 125 -17.00 4.59 -14.12
C LEU A 125 -17.64 4.13 -12.81
N LYS A 126 -17.02 3.19 -12.08
CA LYS A 126 -17.56 2.62 -10.83
C LYS A 126 -16.91 3.19 -9.58
N TYR A 127 -15.68 3.68 -9.66
CA TYR A 127 -14.92 4.13 -8.50
C TYR A 127 -14.93 5.65 -8.44
N LEU A 128 -15.88 6.21 -7.68
CA LEU A 128 -15.84 7.61 -7.29
C LEU A 128 -14.49 7.91 -6.65
N ASP A 129 -13.89 9.03 -7.02
CA ASP A 129 -12.58 9.44 -6.51
C ASP A 129 -12.63 9.67 -5.00
N ILE A 130 -12.32 8.65 -4.21
CA ILE A 130 -12.29 8.74 -2.74
C ILE A 130 -11.25 9.75 -2.24
N HIS A 131 -10.33 10.18 -3.10
CA HIS A 131 -9.34 11.19 -2.82
C HIS A 131 -9.77 12.60 -3.27
N ALA A 132 -10.94 12.74 -3.89
CA ALA A 132 -11.49 14.03 -4.28
C ALA A 132 -11.55 14.98 -3.07
N GLU A 133 -11.19 16.23 -3.34
CA GLU A 133 -11.28 17.31 -2.37
C GLU A 133 -12.74 17.55 -1.96
N ASN A 134 -12.95 18.01 -0.73
CA ASN A 134 -14.28 18.32 -0.20
C ASN A 134 -15.25 17.11 -0.26
N THR A 135 -14.79 15.94 0.19
CA THR A 135 -15.65 14.76 0.37
C THR A 135 -15.65 14.31 1.83
N ILE A 136 -16.74 13.68 2.27
CA ILE A 136 -16.81 13.06 3.60
C ILE A 136 -15.74 11.96 3.77
N TYR A 137 -15.38 11.26 2.69
CA TYR A 137 -14.30 10.27 2.69
C TYR A 137 -12.95 10.89 3.06
N ARG A 138 -12.63 12.06 2.49
CA ARG A 138 -11.40 12.80 2.84
C ARG A 138 -11.42 13.28 4.28
N ALA A 139 -12.57 13.76 4.77
CA ALA A 139 -12.72 14.18 6.16
C ALA A 139 -12.45 13.01 7.13
N ILE A 140 -13.01 11.83 6.86
CA ILE A 140 -12.74 10.61 7.65
C ILE A 140 -11.25 10.23 7.57
N MET A 141 -10.68 10.20 6.38
CA MET A 141 -9.29 9.78 6.14
C MET A 141 -8.25 10.65 6.87
N TYR A 142 -8.49 11.96 6.95
CA TYR A 142 -7.60 12.90 7.65
C TYR A 142 -8.05 13.27 9.07
N ASN A 143 -9.14 12.66 9.55
CA ASN A 143 -9.75 12.99 10.84
C ASN A 143 -10.10 14.48 10.99
N ASP A 144 -10.63 15.09 9.91
CA ASP A 144 -11.11 16.46 9.92
C ASP A 144 -12.53 16.52 10.48
N LEU A 145 -12.63 16.77 11.79
CA LEU A 145 -13.89 16.80 12.51
C LEU A 145 -14.83 17.91 12.00
N LYS A 146 -14.29 19.06 11.57
CA LYS A 146 -15.12 20.20 11.16
C LYS A 146 -15.84 19.90 9.84
N ILE A 147 -15.08 19.42 8.86
CA ILE A 147 -15.64 19.05 7.55
C ILE A 147 -16.58 17.85 7.70
N PHE A 148 -16.24 16.90 8.56
CA PHE A 148 -17.09 15.74 8.83
C PHE A 148 -18.46 16.16 9.40
N ILE A 149 -18.48 17.02 10.43
CA ILE A 149 -19.72 17.55 11.02
C ILE A 149 -20.55 18.29 9.96
N PHE A 150 -19.90 19.14 9.16
CA PHE A 150 -20.58 19.85 8.08
C PHE A 150 -21.32 18.89 7.12
N PHE A 151 -20.69 17.78 6.71
CA PHE A 151 -21.34 16.81 5.83
C PHE A 151 -22.56 16.12 6.45
N ILE A 152 -22.47 15.71 7.71
CA ILE A 152 -23.57 14.99 8.38
C ILE A 152 -24.74 15.91 8.78
N GLU A 153 -24.49 17.22 8.90
CA GLU A 153 -25.51 18.24 9.20
C GLU A 153 -26.15 18.85 7.94
N THR A 154 -25.59 18.61 6.76
CA THR A 154 -26.12 19.15 5.50
C THR A 154 -27.49 18.53 5.17
N GLU A 155 -28.45 19.38 4.77
CA GLU A 155 -29.76 18.93 4.29
C GLU A 155 -29.59 17.99 3.08
N GLY A 156 -30.02 16.74 3.23
CA GLY A 156 -29.89 15.70 2.20
C GLY A 156 -28.87 14.59 2.52
N PHE A 157 -28.17 14.64 3.65
CA PHE A 157 -27.37 13.50 4.11
C PHE A 157 -28.27 12.31 4.48
N ASP A 158 -28.08 11.18 3.78
CA ASP A 158 -28.75 9.93 4.13
C ASP A 158 -28.10 9.29 5.36
N LYS A 159 -28.91 9.01 6.38
CA LYS A 159 -28.45 8.43 7.65
C LYS A 159 -28.43 6.91 7.62
N ASN A 160 -28.95 6.28 6.56
CA ASN A 160 -29.13 4.82 6.45
C ASN A 160 -28.19 4.17 5.44
#